data_AF-A0AAN4WQP6-F1
#
_entry.id   AF-A0AAN4WQP6-F1
#
_cell.length_a   1.000
_cell.length_b   1.000
_cell.length_c   1.000
_cell.angle_alpha   90.00
_cell.angle_beta   90.00
_cell.angle_gamma   90.00
#
_symmetry.space_group_name_H-M   'P 1'
#
loop_
_entity.id
_entity.type
_entity.pdbx_description
1 polymer ?
#
loop_
_entity_poly.entity_id
_entity_poly.type
_entity_poly.pdbx_seq_one_letter_code
_entity_poly.pdbx_strand_id
1 'polypeptide(L)'
;MPQVRNNQRAMVESASWVALLWQRLSQVELSEIEGARAVGLPKDLRFYQYTPGQRFKMHKDGPWQEGGLTSALTFLVYLNEGFEGGATDFKTFQVQPTQGMALLFIHDTWHEGGTLVQGTKYVLRSDVLYARHPATV
;
A
#
# COMPACT_ATOMS: atom_id res chain seq x y z
N MET A 1 9.25 -14.42 -18.06
CA MET A 1 8.62 -14.64 -16.74
C MET A 1 7.18 -14.16 -16.82
N PRO A 2 6.16 -14.94 -16.41
CA PRO A 2 4.80 -14.42 -16.37
C PRO A 2 4.77 -13.17 -15.49
N GLN A 3 4.17 -12.07 -15.97
CA GLN A 3 4.08 -10.87 -15.15
C GLN A 3 3.35 -11.19 -13.84
N VAL A 4 3.94 -10.78 -12.72
CA VAL A 4 3.34 -10.97 -11.38
C VAL A 4 2.03 -10.20 -11.25
N ARG A 5 1.82 -9.17 -12.06
CA ARG A 5 0.60 -8.36 -12.11
C ARG A 5 0.27 -8.00 -13.56
N ASN A 6 -0.98 -7.66 -13.83
CA ASN A 6 -1.44 -7.19 -15.14
C ASN A 6 -2.37 -5.96 -15.03
N ASN A 7 -2.35 -5.26 -13.89
CA ASN A 7 -3.15 -4.05 -13.65
C ASN A 7 -2.46 -2.78 -14.18
N GLN A 8 -3.26 -1.76 -14.46
CA GLN A 8 -2.74 -0.45 -14.87
C GLN A 8 -2.26 0.36 -13.66
N ARG A 9 -1.27 1.22 -13.90
CA ARG A 9 -0.62 2.01 -12.85
C ARG A 9 -0.35 3.44 -13.32
N ALA A 10 -0.60 4.39 -12.43
CA ALA A 10 -0.13 5.76 -12.54
C ALA A 10 0.66 6.12 -11.28
N MET A 11 1.55 7.10 -11.40
CA MET A 11 2.33 7.64 -10.28
C MET A 11 2.30 9.15 -10.39
N VAL A 12 2.00 9.81 -9.27
CA VAL A 12 1.83 11.26 -9.20
C VAL A 12 2.51 11.76 -7.94
N GLU A 13 3.38 12.75 -8.09
CA GLU A 13 3.90 13.52 -6.97
C GLU A 13 2.83 14.52 -6.51
N SER A 14 2.51 14.52 -5.22
CA SER A 14 1.59 15.51 -4.66
C SER A 14 1.87 15.75 -3.19
N ALA A 15 2.61 16.82 -2.91
CA ALA A 15 2.96 17.21 -1.55
C ALA A 15 1.73 17.43 -0.65
N SER A 16 0.66 18.04 -1.19
CA SER A 16 -0.57 18.30 -0.42
C SER A 16 -1.31 17.02 -0.05
N TRP A 17 -1.44 16.06 -0.97
CA TRP A 17 -2.09 14.78 -0.69
C TRP A 17 -1.24 13.90 0.23
N VAL A 18 0.09 13.88 0.03
CA VAL A 18 1.02 13.18 0.93
C VAL A 18 0.91 13.72 2.36
N ALA A 19 0.92 15.05 2.51
CA ALA A 19 0.77 15.69 3.82
C ALA A 19 -0.58 15.35 4.48
N LEU A 20 -1.68 15.40 3.73
CA LEU A 20 -3.01 15.06 4.24
C LEU A 20 -3.11 13.59 4.68
N LEU A 21 -2.58 12.67 3.87
CA LEU A 21 -2.58 11.25 4.19
C LEU A 21 -1.73 10.96 5.43
N TRP A 22 -0.54 11.56 5.53
CA TRP A 22 0.32 11.41 6.70
C TRP A 22 -0.29 12.02 7.95
N GLN A 23 -0.93 13.19 7.85
CA GLN A 23 -1.62 13.83 8.98
C GLN A 23 -2.69 12.89 9.57
N ARG A 24 -3.47 12.20 8.71
CA ARG A 24 -4.49 11.25 9.16
C ARG A 24 -3.89 9.97 9.70
N LEU A 25 -2.91 9.41 9.01
CA LEU A 25 -2.28 8.15 9.39
C LEU A 25 -1.51 8.27 10.72
N SER A 26 -0.86 9.41 10.97
CA SER A 26 -0.14 9.66 12.23
C SER A 26 -1.03 9.83 13.46
N GLN A 27 -2.37 9.86 13.30
CA GLN A 27 -3.31 9.84 14.43
C GLN A 27 -3.56 8.44 14.99
N VAL A 28 -3.13 7.39 14.29
CA VAL A 28 -3.20 6.02 14.81
C VAL A 28 -1.82 5.56 15.27
N GLU A 29 -1.80 4.63 16.22
CA GLU A 29 -0.56 4.01 16.66
C GLU A 29 0.02 3.15 15.53
N LEU A 30 1.22 3.51 15.06
CA LEU A 30 1.97 2.74 14.07
C LEU A 30 3.07 1.95 14.78
N SER A 31 3.17 0.67 14.47
CA SER A 31 4.19 -0.19 15.05
C SER A 31 5.61 0.30 14.75
N GLU A 32 6.45 0.26 15.77
CA GLU A 32 7.89 0.28 15.60
C GLU A 32 8.34 -1.01 14.90
N ILE A 33 9.26 -0.88 13.95
CA ILE A 33 9.79 -2.01 13.18
C ILE A 33 11.30 -1.97 13.29
N GLU A 34 11.89 -3.02 13.89
CA GLU A 34 13.35 -3.17 14.03
C GLU A 34 14.07 -1.94 14.64
N GLY A 35 13.53 -1.35 15.70
CA GLY A 35 14.14 -0.17 16.34
C GLY A 35 13.86 1.16 15.61
N ALA A 36 13.05 1.13 14.56
CA ALA A 36 12.73 2.30 13.74
C ALA A 36 11.25 2.68 13.87
N ARG A 37 11.00 3.99 13.87
CA ARG A 37 9.64 4.56 13.93
C ARG A 37 9.19 5.08 12.57
N ALA A 38 7.89 5.02 12.33
CA ALA A 38 7.28 5.65 11.17
C ALA A 38 7.46 7.19 11.23
N VAL A 39 7.88 7.80 10.13
CA VAL A 39 8.19 9.25 10.07
C VAL A 39 7.54 9.98 8.89
N GLY A 40 6.96 9.26 7.93
CA GLY A 40 6.33 9.89 6.78
C GLY A 40 5.92 8.89 5.71
N LEU A 41 5.54 9.45 4.56
CA LEU A 41 5.25 8.73 3.33
C LEU A 41 6.17 9.26 2.22
N PRO A 42 6.49 8.47 1.18
CA PRO A 42 7.15 8.96 -0.03
C PRO A 42 6.39 10.09 -0.72
N LYS A 43 7.09 10.93 -1.48
CA LYS A 43 6.49 12.00 -2.29
C LYS A 43 5.56 11.49 -3.40
N ASP A 44 5.80 10.26 -3.86
CA ASP A 44 5.07 9.61 -4.94
C ASP A 44 3.86 8.82 -4.43
N LEU A 45 2.67 9.16 -4.93
CA LEU A 45 1.46 8.36 -4.76
C LEU A 45 1.28 7.47 -5.98
N ARG A 46 1.09 6.17 -5.77
CA ARG A 46 0.85 5.21 -6.86
C ARG A 46 -0.64 4.89 -6.89
N PHE A 47 -1.23 4.94 -8.07
CA PHE A 47 -2.63 4.60 -8.30
C PHE A 47 -2.71 3.35 -9.15
N TYR A 48 -3.55 2.41 -8.74
CA TYR A 48 -3.79 1.16 -9.44
C TYR A 48 -5.22 1.16 -9.95
N GLN A 49 -5.38 0.74 -11.21
CA GLN A 49 -6.68 0.45 -11.80
C GLN A 49 -6.70 -1.01 -12.21
N TYR A 50 -7.76 -1.71 -11.80
CA TYR A 50 -8.06 -3.07 -12.18
C TYR A 50 -9.35 -3.08 -13.00
N THR A 51 -9.34 -3.81 -14.11
CA THR A 51 -10.51 -4.17 -14.92
C THR A 51 -10.70 -5.70 -14.91
N PRO A 52 -11.85 -6.23 -15.38
CA PRO A 52 -12.13 -7.66 -15.29
C PRO A 52 -11.01 -8.54 -15.85
N GLY A 53 -10.65 -9.59 -15.11
CA GLY A 53 -9.53 -10.50 -15.41
C GLY A 53 -8.16 -10.01 -14.92
N GLN A 54 -8.05 -8.78 -14.42
CA GLN A 54 -6.80 -8.27 -13.84
C GLN A 54 -6.64 -8.67 -12.37
N ARG A 55 -5.38 -8.91 -11.98
CA ARG A 55 -4.93 -9.34 -10.64
C ARG A 55 -3.49 -8.91 -10.38
N PHE A 56 -3.06 -9.03 -9.14
CA PHE A 56 -1.66 -9.00 -8.73
C PHE A 56 -1.38 -10.27 -7.92
N LYS A 57 -0.72 -11.24 -8.55
CA LYS A 57 -0.41 -12.56 -7.99
C LYS A 57 0.31 -12.45 -6.65
N MET A 58 0.09 -13.46 -5.79
CA MET A 58 0.70 -13.62 -4.47
C MET A 58 2.20 -13.26 -4.46
N HIS A 59 2.56 -12.24 -3.69
CA HIS A 59 3.92 -11.67 -3.62
C HIS A 59 4.19 -11.05 -2.24
N LYS A 60 5.42 -10.59 -2.06
CA LYS A 60 5.84 -9.68 -1.00
C LYS A 60 6.23 -8.35 -1.61
N ASP A 61 6.06 -7.28 -0.87
CA ASP A 61 6.39 -5.95 -1.34
C ASP A 61 7.88 -5.64 -1.16
N GLY A 62 8.43 -4.88 -2.10
CA GLY A 62 9.79 -4.35 -2.01
C GLY A 62 9.82 -3.00 -1.28
N PRO A 63 10.92 -2.69 -0.57
CA PRO A 63 11.04 -1.41 0.11
C PRO A 63 11.14 -0.25 -0.89
N TRP A 64 10.51 0.87 -0.56
CA TRP A 64 10.78 2.18 -1.13
C TRP A 64 11.90 2.88 -0.34
N GLN A 65 12.80 3.55 -1.05
CA GLN A 65 13.89 4.32 -0.45
C GLN A 65 13.81 5.78 -0.90
N GLU A 66 13.84 6.71 0.05
CA GLU A 66 13.74 8.14 -0.23
C GLU A 66 14.42 8.95 0.87
N GLY A 67 15.31 9.87 0.51
CA GLY A 67 15.95 10.77 1.48
C GLY A 67 16.73 10.06 2.59
N GLY A 68 17.30 8.87 2.33
CA GLY A 68 17.99 8.07 3.33
C GLY A 68 17.07 7.26 4.25
N LEU A 69 15.76 7.34 4.06
CA LEU A 69 14.75 6.54 4.76
C LEU A 69 14.38 5.32 3.93
N THR A 70 13.96 4.25 4.60
CA THR A 70 13.46 3.03 3.97
C THR A 70 12.07 2.74 4.48
N SER A 71 11.14 2.36 3.59
CA SER A 71 9.80 1.98 4.01
C SER A 71 9.73 0.55 4.53
N ALA A 72 8.85 0.30 5.50
CA ALA A 72 8.62 -1.06 6.04
C ALA A 72 7.15 -1.53 5.98
N LEU A 73 6.20 -0.60 5.85
CA LEU A 73 4.78 -0.93 5.66
C LEU A 73 4.30 -0.53 4.27
N THR A 74 3.48 -1.37 3.67
CA THR A 74 2.59 -0.99 2.57
C THR A 74 1.37 -0.29 3.15
N PHE A 75 0.96 0.82 2.52
CA PHE A 75 -0.23 1.58 2.87
C PHE A 75 -1.16 1.66 1.65
N LEU A 76 -2.26 0.90 1.69
CA LEU A 76 -3.31 0.92 0.68
C LEU A 76 -4.50 1.75 1.15
N VAL A 77 -5.11 2.47 0.21
CA VAL A 77 -6.43 3.10 0.38
C VAL A 77 -7.32 2.63 -0.76
N TYR A 78 -8.45 2.00 -0.43
CA TYR A 78 -9.44 1.60 -1.43
C TYR A 78 -10.28 2.81 -1.83
N LEU A 79 -10.25 3.17 -3.12
CA LEU A 79 -10.80 4.44 -3.59
C LEU A 79 -12.26 4.36 -4.04
N ASN A 80 -12.77 3.15 -4.26
CA ASN A 80 -14.16 2.93 -4.66
C ASN A 80 -14.66 1.54 -4.23
N GLU A 81 -15.95 1.34 -4.42
CA GLU A 81 -16.67 0.08 -4.27
C GLU A 81 -17.55 -0.20 -5.50
N GLY A 82 -18.45 -1.18 -5.42
CA GLY A 82 -19.38 -1.51 -6.51
C GLY A 82 -18.79 -2.41 -7.61
N PHE A 83 -17.82 -3.26 -7.25
CA PHE A 83 -17.22 -4.26 -8.13
C PHE A 83 -17.30 -5.66 -7.51
N GLU A 84 -17.12 -6.69 -8.33
CA GLU A 84 -17.09 -8.09 -7.90
C GLU A 84 -15.67 -8.65 -7.98
N GLY A 85 -15.28 -9.44 -6.98
CA GLY A 85 -13.91 -9.95 -6.83
C GLY A 85 -12.96 -8.86 -6.35
N GLY A 86 -11.67 -9.02 -6.65
CA GLY A 86 -10.68 -7.99 -6.32
C GLY A 86 -10.41 -7.82 -4.83
N ALA A 87 -10.55 -8.85 -3.99
CA ALA A 87 -10.13 -8.80 -2.60
C ALA A 87 -8.61 -8.53 -2.46
N THR A 88 -8.16 -8.09 -1.29
CA THR A 88 -6.74 -8.23 -0.93
C THR A 88 -6.59 -9.51 -0.12
N ASP A 89 -6.00 -10.52 -0.75
CA ASP A 89 -5.88 -11.87 -0.21
C ASP A 89 -4.55 -12.02 0.53
N PHE A 90 -4.59 -12.50 1.76
CA PHE A 90 -3.44 -12.99 2.51
C PHE A 90 -3.50 -14.52 2.55
N LYS A 91 -2.43 -15.17 3.03
CA LYS A 91 -2.36 -16.64 3.07
C LYS A 91 -3.52 -17.31 3.84
N THR A 92 -4.04 -16.65 4.87
CA THR A 92 -5.01 -17.25 5.81
C THR A 92 -6.30 -16.46 5.96
N PHE A 93 -6.37 -15.25 5.41
CA PHE A 93 -7.55 -14.39 5.47
C PHE A 93 -7.57 -13.45 4.27
N GLN A 94 -8.71 -12.79 4.04
CA GLN A 94 -8.87 -11.81 2.97
C GLN A 94 -9.45 -10.51 3.55
N VAL A 95 -9.10 -9.39 2.93
CA VAL A 95 -9.66 -8.07 3.23
C VAL A 95 -10.51 -7.64 2.05
N GLN A 96 -11.80 -7.41 2.31
CA GLN A 96 -12.71 -6.90 1.29
C GLN A 96 -12.57 -5.39 1.17
N PRO A 97 -12.30 -4.85 -0.03
CA PRO A 97 -12.22 -3.41 -0.23
C PRO A 97 -13.53 -2.73 0.16
N THR A 98 -13.42 -1.70 1.00
CA THR A 98 -14.51 -0.78 1.31
C THR A 98 -14.02 0.62 0.99
N GLN A 99 -14.81 1.42 0.28
CA GLN A 99 -14.38 2.75 -0.13
C GLN A 99 -13.95 3.60 1.08
N GLY A 100 -12.77 4.21 0.98
CA GLY A 100 -12.17 5.02 2.05
C GLY A 100 -11.41 4.24 3.11
N MET A 101 -11.50 2.90 3.14
CA MET A 101 -10.76 2.07 4.09
C MET A 101 -9.27 2.06 3.75
N ALA A 102 -8.45 2.23 4.78
CA ALA A 102 -7.01 2.05 4.75
C ALA A 102 -6.63 0.63 5.19
N LEU A 103 -5.65 0.03 4.52
CA LEU A 103 -5.05 -1.24 4.91
C LEU A 103 -3.52 -1.06 5.01
N LEU A 104 -2.97 -1.41 6.17
CA LEU A 104 -1.53 -1.41 6.43
C LEU A 104 -1.05 -2.82 6.73
N PHE A 105 0.10 -3.19 6.17
CA PHE A 105 0.79 -4.44 6.46
C PHE A 105 2.28 -4.34 6.19
N ILE A 106 3.08 -5.17 6.86
CA ILE A 106 4.54 -5.21 6.70
C ILE A 106 4.87 -5.76 5.31
N HIS A 107 5.87 -5.17 4.64
CA HIS A 107 6.30 -5.56 3.28
C HIS A 107 6.57 -7.06 3.13
N ASP A 108 7.09 -7.70 4.17
CA ASP A 108 7.38 -9.14 4.19
C ASP A 108 6.13 -10.04 4.30
N THR A 109 4.92 -9.45 4.27
CA THR A 109 3.66 -10.17 4.31
C THR A 109 3.26 -10.65 2.91
N TRP A 110 3.03 -11.95 2.77
CA TRP A 110 2.50 -12.54 1.54
C TRP A 110 1.06 -12.08 1.29
N HIS A 111 0.84 -11.43 0.15
CA HIS A 111 -0.48 -10.95 -0.25
C HIS A 111 -0.68 -10.94 -1.78
N GLU A 112 -1.95 -10.92 -2.21
CA GLU A 112 -2.40 -10.85 -3.61
C GLU A 112 -3.51 -9.80 -3.74
N GLY A 113 -3.52 -9.07 -4.86
CA GLY A 113 -4.74 -8.40 -5.32
C GLY A 113 -5.53 -9.37 -6.16
N GLY A 114 -6.60 -9.95 -5.61
CA GLY A 114 -7.40 -10.97 -6.25
C GLY A 114 -7.95 -10.55 -7.62
N THR A 115 -8.34 -11.53 -8.43
CA THR A 115 -8.89 -11.27 -9.76
C THR A 115 -10.16 -10.43 -9.65
N LEU A 116 -10.22 -9.34 -10.41
CA LEU A 116 -11.46 -8.59 -10.58
C LEU A 116 -12.38 -9.34 -11.54
N VAL A 117 -13.64 -9.55 -11.15
CA VAL A 117 -14.64 -10.28 -11.94
C VAL A 117 -15.52 -9.31 -12.72
N GLN A 118 -16.00 -8.25 -12.09
CA GLN A 118 -16.89 -7.25 -12.68
C GLN A 118 -16.55 -5.84 -12.20
N GLY A 119 -16.80 -4.83 -13.04
CA GLY A 119 -16.62 -3.42 -12.69
C GLY A 119 -15.18 -2.95 -12.81
N THR A 120 -14.84 -1.88 -12.09
CA THR A 120 -13.49 -1.30 -12.07
C THR A 120 -13.11 -1.02 -10.62
N LYS A 121 -11.90 -1.43 -10.22
CA LYS A 121 -11.36 -1.18 -8.88
C LYS A 121 -10.20 -0.20 -8.95
N TYR A 122 -10.21 0.79 -8.06
CA TYR A 122 -9.15 1.78 -7.89
C TYR A 122 -8.54 1.68 -6.49
N VAL A 123 -7.20 1.70 -6.43
CA VAL A 123 -6.44 1.66 -5.17
C VAL A 123 -5.34 2.71 -5.22
N LEU A 124 -5.23 3.53 -4.18
CA LEU A 124 -4.03 4.30 -3.92
C LEU A 124 -3.08 3.43 -3.09
N ARG A 125 -1.81 3.43 -3.45
CA ARG A 125 -0.74 2.87 -2.65
C ARG A 125 0.33 3.93 -2.37
N SER A 126 0.64 4.08 -1.10
CA SER A 126 1.90 4.63 -0.62
C SER A 126 2.62 3.56 0.21
N ASP A 127 3.79 3.89 0.73
CA ASP A 127 4.49 3.08 1.74
C ASP A 127 4.78 3.99 2.94
N VAL A 128 5.04 3.42 4.12
CA VAL A 128 5.39 4.20 5.31
C VAL A 128 6.89 4.18 5.49
N LEU A 129 7.54 5.35 5.48
CA LEU A 129 8.97 5.54 5.68
C LEU A 129 9.34 5.46 7.17
N TYR A 130 10.47 4.81 7.45
CA TYR A 130 10.96 4.59 8.80
C TYR A 130 12.33 5.23 9.03
N ALA A 131 12.53 5.78 10.22
CA ALA A 131 13.81 6.29 10.70
C ALA A 131 14.22 5.56 11.97
N ARG A 132 15.47 5.09 12.04
CA ARG A 132 16.05 4.59 13.29
C ARG A 132 16.29 5.76 14.23
N HIS A 133 16.13 5.53 15.53
CA HIS A 133 16.69 6.44 16.51
C HIS A 133 18.20 6.53 16.29
N PRO A 134 18.81 7.73 16.37
CA PRO A 134 20.26 7.81 16.46
C PRO A 134 20.67 6.99 17.68
N ALA A 135 21.65 6.09 17.51
CA ALA A 135 22.21 5.38 18.64
C ALA A 135 22.67 6.42 19.66
N THR A 136 22.12 6.38 20.87
CA THR A 136 22.73 7.10 22.00
C THR A 136 24.10 6.48 22.21
N VAL A 137 25.13 7.21 21.79
CA VAL A 137 26.54 6.92 22.09
C VAL A 137 26.80 7.22 23.56
#